data_AF-A0A4Q9VW56-F1
#
_entry.id   AF-A0A4Q9VW56-F1
#
_cell.length_a   1.000
_cell.length_b   1.000
_cell.length_c   1.000
_cell.angle_alpha   90.00
_cell.angle_beta   90.00
_cell.angle_gamma   90.00
#
_symmetry.space_group_name_H-M   'P 1'
#
loop_
_entity.id
_entity.type
_entity.pdbx_description
1 polymer ?
#
loop_
_entity_poly.entity_id
_entity_poly.type
_entity_poly.pdbx_seq_one_letter_code
_entity_poly.pdbx_strand_id
1 'polypeptide(L)'
;MATIDLTRVNLTTPEADADGEAKTYWPGEFPENEYFKTLENGDLELWAPVLGASTQSTERTRTEFREISPNTRTLRNFTLSSKPNHYLRSALTMKSLPSNGKTVIGQIHVVDNDRPPLKLFFDNGKIRVGFRKTYNQVDPVNYVILQNVPLDAMFSYSIYAASTRAVKVSVQYGQNTGSIDLSFDSTWDSKKLYFKAGVYNQEDPTATTLPTSGSRALWHSLELLHY
;
A
#
# COMPACT_ATOMS: atom_id res chain seq x y z
N MET A 1 -20.72 1.84 4.04
CA MET A 1 -19.29 1.47 4.00
C MET A 1 -18.48 2.74 4.16
N ALA A 2 -17.29 2.69 4.77
CA ALA A 2 -16.43 3.87 4.88
C ALA A 2 -16.05 4.36 3.48
N THR A 3 -16.37 5.62 3.15
CA THR A 3 -16.07 6.26 1.87
C THR A 3 -14.56 6.51 1.74
N ILE A 4 -14.03 6.49 0.52
CA ILE A 4 -12.63 6.84 0.27
C ILE A 4 -12.47 8.36 0.26
N ASP A 5 -11.82 8.92 1.29
CA ASP A 5 -11.53 10.36 1.40
C ASP A 5 -10.21 10.70 0.68
N LEU A 6 -10.31 11.05 -0.61
CA LEU A 6 -9.17 11.39 -1.46
C LEU A 6 -8.47 12.70 -1.04
N THR A 7 -9.04 13.49 -0.13
CA THR A 7 -8.39 14.72 0.36
C THR A 7 -7.16 14.44 1.21
N ARG A 8 -7.02 13.20 1.72
CA ARG A 8 -6.00 12.78 2.69
C ARG A 8 -4.85 11.99 2.08
N VAL A 9 -4.84 11.84 0.77
CA VAL A 9 -3.80 11.11 0.04
C VAL A 9 -3.30 11.91 -1.15
N ASN A 10 -2.04 11.72 -1.51
CA ASN A 10 -1.59 11.93 -2.88
C ASN A 10 -1.44 10.55 -3.55
N LEU A 11 -1.37 10.51 -4.88
CA LEU A 11 -1.33 9.28 -5.67
C LEU A 11 -0.10 9.30 -6.58
N THR A 12 0.77 8.30 -6.46
CA THR A 12 1.84 8.06 -7.44
C THR A 12 1.38 6.97 -8.42
N THR A 13 1.50 7.23 -9.71
CA THR A 13 1.14 6.30 -10.81
C THR A 13 2.37 5.99 -11.68
N PRO A 14 2.32 4.99 -12.56
CA PRO A 14 3.42 4.69 -13.48
C PRO A 14 3.34 5.50 -14.80
N GLU A 15 2.54 6.58 -14.83
CA GLU A 15 2.66 7.61 -15.87
C GLU A 15 4.02 8.30 -15.74
N ALA A 16 4.74 8.46 -16.85
CA ALA A 16 5.99 9.20 -16.91
C ALA A 16 5.74 10.70 -16.85
N ASP A 17 6.47 11.41 -16.00
CA ASP A 17 6.57 12.87 -16.05
C ASP A 17 7.60 13.35 -17.10
N ALA A 18 7.91 14.64 -17.10
CA ALA A 18 8.83 15.25 -18.05
C ALA A 18 10.28 14.70 -17.94
N ASP A 19 10.65 14.18 -16.77
CA ASP A 19 11.96 13.60 -16.50
C ASP A 19 11.95 12.07 -16.67
N GLY A 20 10.81 11.48 -17.06
CA GLY A 20 10.63 10.04 -17.21
C GLY A 20 10.34 9.30 -15.89
N GLU A 21 10.14 10.03 -14.80
CA GLU A 21 9.88 9.47 -13.47
C GLU A 21 8.38 9.24 -13.24
N ALA A 22 8.06 8.37 -12.28
CA ALA A 22 6.67 8.11 -11.88
C ALA A 22 5.97 9.38 -11.37
N LYS A 23 4.89 9.77 -12.03
CA LYS A 23 4.15 10.99 -11.74
C LYS A 23 3.30 10.88 -10.47
N THR A 24 3.31 11.96 -9.68
CA THR A 24 2.51 12.08 -8.45
C THR A 24 1.48 13.20 -8.55
N TYR A 25 0.22 12.86 -8.25
CA TYR A 25 -0.93 13.75 -8.26
C TYR A 25 -1.38 14.07 -6.84
N TRP A 26 -1.79 15.31 -6.61
CA TRP A 26 -2.30 15.77 -5.32
C TRP A 26 -3.84 15.86 -5.32
N PRO A 27 -4.50 16.06 -4.17
CA PRO A 27 -5.96 16.21 -4.14
C PRO A 27 -6.46 17.25 -5.14
N GLY A 28 -7.50 16.88 -5.90
CA GLY A 28 -8.05 17.69 -6.99
C GLY A 28 -7.34 17.54 -8.33
N GLU A 29 -6.24 16.79 -8.39
CA GLU A 29 -5.45 16.57 -9.61
C GLU A 29 -5.46 15.11 -10.08
N PHE A 30 -6.20 14.22 -9.39
CA PHE A 30 -6.16 12.79 -9.71
C PHE A 30 -6.61 12.56 -11.16
N PRO A 31 -5.88 11.72 -11.91
CA PRO A 31 -6.19 11.52 -13.32
C PRO A 31 -7.47 10.70 -13.46
N GLU A 32 -8.12 10.75 -14.60
CA GLU A 32 -9.14 9.76 -14.99
C GLU A 32 -8.60 9.05 -16.24
N ASN A 33 -7.77 8.03 -16.01
CA ASN A 33 -7.01 7.35 -17.06
C ASN A 33 -6.91 5.84 -16.78
N GLU A 34 -6.04 5.12 -17.49
CA GLU A 34 -5.93 3.68 -17.30
C GLU A 34 -5.38 3.26 -15.94
N TYR A 35 -4.57 4.11 -15.30
CA TYR A 35 -3.91 3.81 -14.02
C TYR A 35 -4.84 4.03 -12.83
N PHE A 36 -5.71 5.03 -12.94
CA PHE A 36 -6.64 5.39 -11.88
C PHE A 36 -7.97 5.89 -12.46
N LYS A 37 -9.07 5.33 -11.97
CA LYS A 37 -10.43 5.79 -12.29
C LYS A 37 -11.33 5.79 -11.08
N THR A 38 -12.22 6.76 -11.03
CA THR A 38 -13.35 6.75 -10.10
C THR A 38 -14.56 6.10 -10.79
N LEU A 39 -15.07 5.01 -10.23
CA LEU A 39 -16.24 4.32 -10.76
C LEU A 39 -17.54 5.02 -10.31
N GLU A 40 -18.64 4.79 -11.04
CA GLU A 40 -19.95 5.42 -10.76
C GLU A 40 -20.46 5.14 -9.33
N ASN A 41 -20.08 4.00 -8.74
CA ASN A 41 -20.46 3.62 -7.38
C ASN A 41 -19.53 4.20 -6.29
N GLY A 42 -18.50 4.97 -6.67
CA GLY A 42 -17.50 5.56 -5.77
C GLY A 42 -16.31 4.66 -5.45
N ASP A 43 -16.27 3.42 -5.97
CA ASP A 43 -15.06 2.59 -5.91
C ASP A 43 -13.97 3.15 -6.83
N LEU A 44 -12.71 2.77 -6.57
CA LEU A 44 -11.57 3.20 -7.38
C LEU A 44 -10.97 2.02 -8.13
N GLU A 45 -10.82 2.12 -9.45
CA GLU A 45 -10.02 1.17 -10.22
C GLU A 45 -8.56 1.64 -10.22
N LEU A 46 -7.66 0.81 -9.70
CA LEU A 46 -6.22 1.04 -9.70
C LEU A 46 -5.54 0.01 -10.60
N TRP A 47 -4.66 0.48 -11.48
CA TRP A 47 -3.86 -0.35 -12.38
C TRP A 47 -2.40 0.10 -12.37
N ALA A 48 -1.49 -0.85 -12.14
CA ALA A 48 -0.06 -0.65 -12.31
C ALA A 48 0.49 -1.75 -13.23
N PRO A 49 0.80 -1.46 -14.50
CA PRO A 49 1.53 -2.37 -15.37
C PRO A 49 2.97 -2.52 -14.88
N VAL A 50 3.59 -3.68 -15.09
CA VAL A 50 5.01 -3.91 -14.73
C VAL A 50 5.93 -3.04 -15.60
N LEU A 51 5.56 -2.81 -16.86
CA LEU A 51 6.19 -1.81 -17.72
C LEU A 51 5.56 -0.44 -17.47
N GLY A 52 6.34 0.52 -17.00
CA GLY A 52 5.90 1.90 -16.78
C GLY A 52 6.97 2.70 -16.04
N ALA A 53 6.70 3.98 -15.83
CA ALA A 53 7.61 4.82 -15.06
C ALA A 53 7.63 4.35 -13.60
N SER A 54 8.81 4.42 -12.98
CA SER A 54 9.02 4.08 -11.58
C SER A 54 9.63 5.26 -10.85
N THR A 55 9.73 5.15 -9.53
CA THR A 55 10.45 6.14 -8.71
C THR A 55 11.93 5.76 -8.67
N GLN A 56 12.84 6.73 -8.74
CA GLN A 56 14.31 6.61 -8.69
C GLN A 56 14.94 5.45 -7.88
N SER A 57 14.35 5.02 -6.77
CA SER A 57 14.93 3.97 -5.91
C SER A 57 14.62 2.51 -6.32
N THR A 58 13.66 2.27 -7.22
CA THR A 58 13.30 0.91 -7.70
C THR A 58 12.71 0.97 -9.11
N GLU A 59 13.05 0.04 -10.00
CA GLU A 59 12.41 -0.12 -11.33
C GLU A 59 10.95 -0.63 -11.28
N ARG A 60 10.36 -0.67 -10.07
CA ARG A 60 9.04 -1.24 -9.82
C ARG A 60 7.96 -0.18 -9.85
N THR A 61 6.93 -0.45 -10.63
CA THR A 61 5.79 0.43 -10.86
C THR A 61 4.73 0.31 -9.77
N ARG A 62 4.00 1.41 -9.57
CA ARG A 62 2.93 1.50 -8.57
C ARG A 62 1.81 2.40 -9.05
N THR A 63 0.61 2.09 -8.59
CA THR A 63 -0.50 3.03 -8.46
C THR A 63 -0.87 2.99 -6.99
N GLU A 64 -0.30 3.92 -6.23
CA GLU A 64 -0.25 3.81 -4.77
C GLU A 64 -0.41 5.17 -4.09
N PHE A 65 -1.36 5.21 -3.17
CA PHE A 65 -1.61 6.35 -2.31
C PHE A 65 -0.53 6.49 -1.25
N ARG A 66 -0.22 7.74 -0.88
CA ARG A 66 0.58 8.09 0.29
C ARG A 66 -0.16 9.14 1.12
N GLU A 67 -0.17 8.95 2.44
CA GLU A 67 -0.88 9.81 3.40
C GLU A 67 -0.37 11.27 3.41
N ILE A 68 -1.28 12.24 3.32
CA ILE A 68 -0.99 13.68 3.38
C ILE A 68 -1.89 14.39 4.40
N SER A 69 -1.59 15.65 4.69
CA SER A 69 -2.51 16.49 5.45
C SER A 69 -3.72 16.84 4.58
N PRO A 70 -4.95 16.80 5.10
CA PRO A 70 -6.17 16.95 4.31
C PRO A 70 -6.19 18.22 3.46
N ASN A 71 -6.49 18.10 2.16
CA ASN A 71 -6.56 19.22 1.20
C ASN A 71 -5.29 20.06 1.09
N THR A 72 -4.10 19.45 1.25
CA THR A 72 -2.82 20.18 1.15
C THR A 72 -1.83 19.47 0.22
N ARG A 73 -0.75 20.17 -0.15
CA ARG A 73 0.46 19.56 -0.71
C ARG A 73 1.49 19.18 0.36
N THR A 74 1.03 18.90 1.59
CA THR A 74 1.91 18.64 2.73
C THR A 74 1.92 17.17 3.07
N LEU A 75 3.13 16.59 3.01
CA LEU A 75 3.38 15.23 3.43
C LEU A 75 3.03 15.04 4.92
N ARG A 76 2.09 14.16 5.24
CA ARG A 76 1.76 13.80 6.62
C ARG A 76 2.57 12.59 7.03
N ASN A 77 3.18 12.68 8.20
CA ASN A 77 3.95 11.61 8.83
C ASN A 77 3.63 11.62 10.34
N PHE A 78 3.78 10.48 11.00
CA PHE A 78 3.57 10.32 12.44
C PHE A 78 4.77 9.63 13.09
N THR A 79 5.11 10.00 14.32
CA THR A 79 5.88 9.12 15.21
C THR A 79 4.91 8.22 15.96
N LEU A 80 5.37 7.05 16.44
CA LEU A 80 4.53 6.16 17.25
C LEU A 80 3.95 6.87 18.48
N SER A 81 4.68 7.80 19.07
CA SER A 81 4.26 8.57 20.25
C SER A 81 3.31 9.73 19.96
N SER A 82 3.08 10.08 18.68
CA SER A 82 2.29 11.27 18.34
C SER A 82 0.80 11.10 18.65
N LYS A 83 0.30 9.85 18.65
CA LYS A 83 -1.03 9.45 19.13
C LYS A 83 -0.94 8.05 19.76
N PRO A 84 -1.85 7.69 20.69
CA PRO A 84 -1.96 6.33 21.19
C PRO A 84 -2.11 5.27 20.10
N ASN A 85 -2.88 5.56 19.03
CA ASN A 85 -3.22 4.61 17.99
C ASN A 85 -3.07 5.18 16.59
N HIS A 86 -2.60 4.35 15.65
CA HIS A 86 -2.53 4.62 14.22
C HIS A 86 -3.11 3.44 13.43
N TYR A 87 -4.05 3.72 12.52
CA TYR A 87 -4.69 2.71 11.68
C TYR A 87 -4.65 3.08 10.20
N LEU A 88 -4.40 2.06 9.39
CA LEU A 88 -4.76 2.02 7.97
C LEU A 88 -5.69 0.82 7.77
N ARG A 89 -6.89 1.08 7.25
CA ARG A 89 -7.94 0.08 7.01
C ARG A 89 -8.45 0.20 5.59
N SER A 90 -8.72 -0.93 4.96
CA SER A 90 -9.20 -0.95 3.59
C SER A 90 -9.95 -2.24 3.26
N ALA A 91 -10.81 -2.16 2.25
CA ALA A 91 -11.40 -3.29 1.56
C ALA A 91 -11.16 -3.14 0.06
N LEU A 92 -10.82 -4.24 -0.60
CA LEU A 92 -10.44 -4.27 -2.01
C LEU A 92 -10.79 -5.62 -2.65
N THR A 93 -10.84 -5.61 -3.98
CA THR A 93 -10.90 -6.81 -4.82
C THR A 93 -9.69 -6.82 -5.76
N MET A 94 -8.83 -7.82 -5.66
CA MET A 94 -7.73 -8.00 -6.61
C MET A 94 -8.26 -8.59 -7.92
N LYS A 95 -7.90 -7.97 -9.06
CA LYS A 95 -8.39 -8.34 -10.40
C LYS A 95 -7.32 -9.03 -11.24
N SER A 96 -6.07 -8.61 -11.13
CA SER A 96 -4.93 -9.24 -11.80
C SER A 96 -3.64 -9.03 -11.02
N LEU A 97 -2.62 -9.80 -11.37
CA LEU A 97 -1.28 -9.75 -10.77
C LEU A 97 -0.21 -9.76 -11.85
N PRO A 98 1.01 -9.27 -11.54
CA PRO A 98 2.20 -9.49 -12.36
C PRO A 98 2.53 -10.99 -12.45
N SER A 99 3.48 -11.36 -13.32
CA SER A 99 3.75 -12.77 -13.63
C SER A 99 4.26 -13.56 -12.43
N ASN A 100 5.00 -12.91 -11.52
CA ASN A 100 5.43 -13.50 -10.26
C ASN A 100 4.33 -13.61 -9.18
N GLY A 101 3.11 -13.13 -9.46
CA GLY A 101 1.95 -13.25 -8.59
C GLY A 101 1.93 -12.33 -7.38
N LYS A 102 2.83 -11.33 -7.28
CA LYS A 102 3.06 -10.60 -6.03
C LYS A 102 2.94 -9.08 -6.16
N THR A 103 2.14 -8.50 -5.29
CA THR A 103 1.98 -7.04 -5.18
C THR A 103 1.84 -6.60 -3.72
N VAL A 104 2.33 -5.42 -3.40
CA VAL A 104 2.08 -4.78 -2.11
C VAL A 104 0.74 -4.07 -2.18
N ILE A 105 -0.10 -4.28 -1.17
CA ILE A 105 -1.44 -3.69 -1.05
C ILE A 105 -1.56 -2.63 0.05
N GLY A 106 -0.62 -2.63 1.02
CA GLY A 106 -0.60 -1.66 2.11
C GLY A 106 0.75 -1.64 2.83
N GLN A 107 1.12 -0.49 3.38
CA GLN A 107 2.42 -0.30 4.04
C GLN A 107 2.34 0.63 5.25
N ILE A 108 3.24 0.39 6.21
CA ILE A 108 3.82 1.45 7.01
C ILE A 108 5.21 1.70 6.43
N HIS A 109 5.46 2.91 5.95
CA HIS A 109 6.75 3.34 5.43
C HIS A 109 7.41 4.33 6.38
N VAL A 110 8.69 4.57 6.18
CA VAL A 110 9.50 5.55 6.93
C VAL A 110 10.04 6.63 5.99
N VAL A 111 10.22 7.84 6.51
CA VAL A 111 10.79 8.98 5.77
C VAL A 111 12.29 8.73 5.51
N ASP A 112 12.77 9.15 4.33
CA ASP A 112 14.19 9.11 3.89
C ASP A 112 14.87 7.73 3.97
N ASN A 113 14.10 6.65 3.82
CA ASN A 113 14.64 5.29 3.85
C ASN A 113 13.76 4.32 3.05
N ASP A 114 14.39 3.43 2.27
CA ASP A 114 13.78 2.47 1.36
C ASP A 114 13.40 1.11 2.00
N ARG A 115 13.63 0.96 3.31
CA ARG A 115 13.32 -0.24 4.09
C ARG A 115 12.09 0.00 4.97
N PRO A 116 10.87 -0.08 4.41
CA PRO A 116 9.67 0.11 5.20
C PRO A 116 9.59 -0.91 6.35
N PRO A 117 9.10 -0.48 7.53
CA PRO A 117 8.87 -1.38 8.66
C PRO A 117 7.86 -2.49 8.35
N LEU A 118 6.86 -2.20 7.52
CA LEU A 118 5.79 -3.16 7.24
C LEU A 118 5.32 -3.05 5.79
N LYS A 119 5.28 -4.19 5.10
CA LYS A 119 4.59 -4.38 3.82
C LYS A 119 3.55 -5.49 3.95
N LEU A 120 2.33 -5.23 3.51
CA LEU A 120 1.28 -6.22 3.33
C LEU A 120 1.21 -6.58 1.85
N PHE A 121 1.32 -7.87 1.54
CA PHE A 121 1.34 -8.39 0.17
C PHE A 121 0.09 -9.23 -0.11
N PHE A 122 -0.41 -9.12 -1.33
CA PHE A 122 -1.15 -10.19 -1.99
C PHE A 122 -0.18 -10.99 -2.85
N ASP A 123 -0.10 -12.30 -2.62
CA ASP A 123 0.92 -13.20 -3.15
C ASP A 123 0.24 -14.49 -3.62
N ASN A 124 -0.27 -14.46 -4.86
CA ASN A 124 -1.02 -15.56 -5.50
C ASN A 124 -2.07 -16.22 -4.57
N GLY A 125 -2.93 -15.37 -3.99
CA GLY A 125 -4.00 -15.76 -3.05
C GLY A 125 -3.56 -16.01 -1.61
N LYS A 126 -2.28 -15.75 -1.28
CA LYS A 126 -1.79 -15.65 0.10
C LYS A 126 -1.68 -14.18 0.50
N ILE A 127 -2.12 -13.88 1.72
CA ILE A 127 -1.85 -12.59 2.36
C ILE A 127 -0.62 -12.74 3.23
N ARG A 128 0.40 -11.95 2.93
CA ARG A 128 1.72 -12.04 3.58
C ARG A 128 2.12 -10.70 4.20
N VAL A 129 2.71 -10.73 5.39
CA VAL A 129 3.27 -9.55 6.07
C VAL A 129 4.79 -9.68 6.04
N GLY A 130 5.47 -8.70 5.43
CA GLY A 130 6.90 -8.50 5.60
C GLY A 130 7.14 -7.45 6.67
N PHE A 131 7.85 -7.80 7.74
CA PHE A 131 8.02 -6.95 8.92
C PHE A 131 9.50 -6.78 9.30
N ARG A 132 9.89 -5.56 9.63
CA ARG A 132 11.19 -5.21 10.22
C ARG A 132 10.99 -4.76 11.65
N LYS A 133 11.47 -5.58 12.59
CA LYS A 133 11.40 -5.27 14.02
C LYS A 133 12.29 -4.09 14.38
N THR A 134 13.44 -3.99 13.72
CA THR A 134 14.48 -2.98 13.96
C THR A 134 14.61 -2.04 12.76
N TYR A 135 14.80 -0.75 13.02
CA TYR A 135 15.12 0.25 11.99
C TYR A 135 16.41 -0.16 11.27
N ASN A 136 16.43 -0.02 9.94
CA ASN A 136 17.52 -0.48 9.07
C ASN A 136 17.81 -1.99 9.07
N GLN A 137 16.95 -2.83 9.67
CA GLN A 137 17.02 -4.28 9.46
C GLN A 137 16.99 -4.56 7.95
N VAL A 138 18.00 -5.27 7.43
CA VAL A 138 18.18 -5.49 5.99
C VAL A 138 16.99 -6.28 5.45
N ASP A 139 16.82 -7.50 5.95
CA ASP A 139 15.79 -8.43 5.49
C ASP A 139 14.58 -8.44 6.41
N PRO A 140 13.35 -8.31 5.89
CA PRO A 140 12.16 -8.43 6.69
C PRO A 140 11.89 -9.91 7.05
N VAL A 141 11.29 -10.14 8.22
CA VAL A 141 10.69 -11.43 8.54
C VAL A 141 9.31 -11.51 7.88
N ASN A 142 9.01 -12.64 7.26
CA ASN A 142 7.82 -12.81 6.45
C ASN A 142 6.84 -13.80 7.07
N TYR A 143 5.57 -13.41 7.17
CA TYR A 143 4.49 -14.22 7.75
C TYR A 143 3.33 -14.35 6.78
N VAL A 144 2.86 -15.57 6.52
CA VAL A 144 1.59 -15.78 5.80
C VAL A 144 0.47 -15.80 6.84
N ILE A 145 -0.48 -14.87 6.75
CA ILE A 145 -1.54 -14.70 7.75
C ILE A 145 -2.90 -15.18 7.27
N LEU A 146 -3.12 -15.25 5.96
CA LEU A 146 -4.30 -15.86 5.34
C LEU A 146 -3.93 -16.46 3.98
N GLN A 147 -4.65 -17.49 3.57
CA GLN A 147 -4.45 -18.17 2.28
C GLN A 147 -5.79 -18.38 1.58
N ASN A 148 -5.74 -18.79 0.32
CA ASN A 148 -6.90 -19.09 -0.52
C ASN A 148 -7.85 -17.90 -0.69
N VAL A 149 -7.31 -16.68 -0.77
CA VAL A 149 -8.07 -15.49 -1.20
C VAL A 149 -8.01 -15.43 -2.73
N PRO A 150 -9.10 -15.75 -3.46
CA PRO A 150 -9.03 -15.77 -4.92
C PRO A 150 -9.00 -14.34 -5.48
N LEU A 151 -8.56 -14.21 -6.73
CA LEU A 151 -8.89 -13.02 -7.52
C LEU A 151 -10.41 -12.87 -7.63
N ASP A 152 -10.85 -11.66 -7.92
CA ASP A 152 -12.27 -11.30 -8.08
C ASP A 152 -13.13 -11.46 -6.82
N ALA A 153 -12.50 -11.73 -5.67
CA ALA A 153 -13.15 -11.71 -4.37
C ALA A 153 -12.75 -10.49 -3.55
N MET A 154 -13.76 -9.86 -2.93
CA MET A 154 -13.54 -8.79 -1.97
C MET A 154 -12.97 -9.36 -0.66
N PHE A 155 -11.94 -8.71 -0.14
CA PHE A 155 -11.42 -8.93 1.21
C PHE A 155 -11.08 -7.59 1.86
N SER A 156 -10.92 -7.58 3.19
CA SER A 156 -10.55 -6.38 3.94
C SER A 156 -9.34 -6.62 4.81
N TYR A 157 -8.60 -5.56 5.11
CA TYR A 157 -7.46 -5.61 6.01
C TYR A 157 -7.43 -4.41 6.96
N SER A 158 -6.72 -4.58 8.08
CA SER A 158 -6.31 -3.51 8.97
C SER A 158 -4.83 -3.66 9.32
N ILE A 159 -4.09 -2.56 9.22
CA ILE A 159 -2.74 -2.40 9.75
C ILE A 159 -2.82 -1.40 10.89
N TYR A 160 -2.38 -1.83 12.07
CA TYR A 160 -2.40 -1.07 13.32
C TYR A 160 -0.98 -0.90 13.87
N ALA A 161 -0.68 0.31 14.36
CA ALA A 161 0.51 0.58 15.17
C ALA A 161 0.13 1.44 16.38
N ALA A 162 0.74 1.15 17.52
CA ALA A 162 0.47 1.81 18.80
C ALA A 162 1.69 2.58 19.32
N SER A 163 1.45 3.56 20.19
CA SER A 163 2.52 4.25 20.93
C SER A 163 3.32 3.31 21.85
N THR A 164 2.76 2.16 22.23
CA THR A 164 3.43 1.09 22.97
C THR A 164 4.33 0.20 22.10
N ARG A 165 4.51 0.54 20.82
CA ARG A 165 5.22 -0.24 19.79
C ARG A 165 4.51 -1.52 19.37
N ALA A 166 3.29 -1.77 19.84
CA ALA A 166 2.48 -2.88 19.36
C ALA A 166 2.08 -2.66 17.90
N VAL A 167 2.14 -3.72 17.11
CA VAL A 167 1.72 -3.73 15.70
C VAL A 167 0.78 -4.91 15.51
N LYS A 168 -0.35 -4.69 14.84
CA LYS A 168 -1.27 -5.76 14.48
C LYS A 168 -1.66 -5.66 13.03
N VAL A 169 -1.64 -6.79 12.33
CA VAL A 169 -2.25 -6.90 11.00
C VAL A 169 -3.39 -7.89 11.08
N SER A 170 -4.54 -7.53 10.55
CA SER A 170 -5.71 -8.41 10.46
C SER A 170 -6.26 -8.37 9.04
N VAL A 171 -6.77 -9.49 8.57
CA VAL A 171 -7.35 -9.66 7.24
C VAL A 171 -8.61 -10.53 7.34
N GLN A 172 -9.59 -10.25 6.50
CA GLN A 172 -10.83 -11.01 6.43
C GLN A 172 -11.26 -11.23 4.99
N TYR A 173 -11.57 -12.48 4.65
CA TYR A 173 -12.19 -12.89 3.39
C TYR A 173 -13.33 -13.86 3.68
N GLY A 174 -14.57 -13.41 3.46
CA GLY A 174 -15.76 -14.17 3.86
C GLY A 174 -15.76 -14.48 5.36
N GLN A 175 -15.86 -15.77 5.71
CA GLN A 175 -15.78 -16.25 7.10
C GLN A 175 -14.32 -16.51 7.56
N ASN A 176 -13.35 -16.48 6.64
CA ASN A 176 -11.96 -16.74 6.98
C ASN A 176 -11.29 -15.45 7.46
N THR A 177 -10.58 -15.55 8.57
CA THR A 177 -9.79 -14.45 9.14
C THR A 177 -8.35 -14.87 9.34
N GLY A 178 -7.46 -13.88 9.26
CA GLY A 178 -6.04 -14.04 9.49
C GLY A 178 -5.51 -12.85 10.26
N SER A 179 -4.67 -13.08 11.26
CA SER A 179 -4.05 -11.98 11.99
C SER A 179 -2.68 -12.33 12.54
N ILE A 180 -1.86 -11.31 12.76
CA ILE A 180 -0.60 -11.44 13.47
C ILE A 180 -0.38 -10.23 14.38
N ASP A 181 0.06 -10.51 15.60
CA ASP A 181 0.52 -9.51 16.56
C ASP A 181 2.06 -9.49 16.54
N LEU A 182 2.61 -8.28 16.39
CA LEU A 182 4.03 -7.99 16.24
C LEU A 182 4.39 -6.80 17.15
N SER A 183 5.68 -6.49 17.24
CA SER A 183 6.13 -5.32 17.97
C SER A 183 7.40 -4.73 17.38
N PHE A 184 7.41 -3.41 17.21
CA PHE A 184 8.62 -2.65 16.93
C PHE A 184 9.54 -2.64 18.16
N ASP A 185 10.84 -2.53 17.94
CA ASP A 185 11.76 -2.15 19.01
C ASP A 185 11.87 -0.61 19.13
N SER A 186 12.66 -0.15 20.11
CA SER A 186 12.84 1.28 20.41
C SER A 186 13.52 2.07 19.31
N THR A 187 14.15 1.44 18.31
CA THR A 187 14.82 2.16 17.21
C THR A 187 13.82 2.85 16.27
N TRP A 188 12.54 2.48 16.34
CA TRP A 188 11.45 3.10 15.60
C TRP A 188 10.83 4.33 16.29
N ASP A 189 11.05 4.54 17.59
CA ASP A 189 10.33 5.57 18.37
C ASP A 189 10.51 6.99 17.83
N SER A 190 11.71 7.32 17.34
CA SER A 190 12.05 8.63 16.79
C SER A 190 11.78 8.76 15.30
N LYS A 191 11.33 7.69 14.63
CA LYS A 191 11.15 7.67 13.18
C LYS A 191 9.81 8.25 12.78
N LYS A 192 9.83 9.04 11.71
CA LYS A 192 8.63 9.54 11.04
C LYS A 192 8.13 8.47 10.09
N LEU A 193 6.94 7.95 10.37
CA LEU A 193 6.25 6.91 9.62
C LEU A 193 5.10 7.52 8.83
N TYR A 194 4.65 6.83 7.79
CA TYR A 194 3.45 7.19 7.05
C TYR A 194 2.82 5.96 6.42
N PHE A 195 1.52 6.04 6.17
CA PHE A 195 0.78 4.96 5.53
C PHE A 195 0.83 5.06 3.99
N LYS A 196 0.84 3.90 3.33
CA LYS A 196 0.59 3.75 1.89
C LYS A 196 -0.43 2.65 1.63
N ALA A 197 -1.23 2.78 0.57
CA ALA A 197 -2.22 1.80 0.13
C ALA A 197 -2.38 1.86 -1.39
N GLY A 198 -2.61 0.74 -2.05
CA GLY A 198 -2.80 0.68 -3.51
C GLY A 198 -2.20 -0.58 -4.08
N VAL A 199 -1.69 -0.54 -5.31
CA VAL A 199 -0.98 -1.67 -5.91
C VAL A 199 0.45 -1.27 -6.24
N TYR A 200 1.40 -2.05 -5.73
CA TYR A 200 2.83 -1.84 -5.98
C TYR A 200 3.50 -3.16 -6.35
N ASN A 201 3.78 -3.33 -7.65
CA ASN A 201 4.32 -4.55 -8.22
C ASN A 201 5.64 -4.94 -7.55
N GLN A 202 5.83 -6.22 -7.28
CA GLN A 202 7.09 -6.75 -6.73
C GLN A 202 7.90 -7.49 -7.82
N GLU A 203 7.84 -7.00 -9.05
CA GLU A 203 8.47 -7.55 -10.25
C GLU A 203 9.21 -6.43 -10.97
N ASP A 204 10.46 -6.65 -11.34
CA ASP A 204 11.24 -5.74 -12.18
C ASP A 204 10.96 -6.05 -13.66
N PRO A 205 10.84 -5.05 -14.53
CA PRO A 205 10.57 -5.28 -15.95
C PRO A 205 11.75 -5.98 -16.64
N THR A 206 11.44 -6.76 -17.66
CA THR A 206 12.41 -7.46 -18.53
C THR A 206 12.04 -7.22 -19.99
N ALA A 207 12.93 -7.56 -20.92
CA ALA A 207 12.66 -7.48 -22.35
C ALA A 207 11.45 -8.32 -22.81
N THR A 208 11.01 -9.30 -22.01
CA THR A 208 9.87 -10.17 -22.29
C THR A 208 8.63 -9.84 -21.45
N THR A 209 8.66 -8.78 -20.65
CA THR A 209 7.50 -8.38 -19.84
C THR A 209 6.36 -7.96 -20.76
N LEU A 210 5.20 -8.60 -20.59
CA LEU A 210 4.01 -8.26 -21.37
C LEU A 210 3.45 -6.89 -20.94
N PRO A 211 2.99 -6.03 -21.87
CA PRO A 211 2.35 -4.76 -21.53
C PRO A 211 1.12 -4.89 -20.62
N THR A 212 0.46 -6.05 -20.67
CA THR A 212 -0.70 -6.38 -19.84
C THR A 212 -0.34 -7.04 -18.51
N SER A 213 0.94 -7.30 -18.24
CA SER A 213 1.39 -7.84 -16.95
C SER A 213 1.35 -6.72 -15.91
N GLY A 214 0.69 -6.96 -14.77
CA GLY A 214 0.60 -5.96 -13.72
C GLY A 214 -0.51 -6.23 -12.71
N SER A 215 -0.53 -5.39 -11.69
CA SER A 215 -1.53 -5.46 -10.63
C SER A 215 -2.71 -4.56 -10.94
N ARG A 216 -3.91 -5.14 -10.94
CA ARG A 216 -5.16 -4.40 -11.00
C ARG A 216 -6.00 -4.69 -9.78
N ALA A 217 -6.63 -3.68 -9.20
CA ALA A 217 -7.53 -3.83 -8.06
C ALA A 217 -8.70 -2.84 -8.12
N LEU A 218 -9.82 -3.24 -7.54
CA LEU A 218 -10.89 -2.32 -7.16
C LEU A 218 -10.74 -2.00 -5.67
N TRP A 219 -10.67 -0.72 -5.33
CA TRP A 219 -10.60 -0.23 -3.96
C TRP A 219 -11.99 0.21 -3.51
N HIS A 220 -12.50 -0.40 -2.44
CA HIS A 220 -13.87 -0.16 -1.94
C HIS A 220 -13.91 0.72 -0.70
N SER A 221 -12.80 0.80 0.04
CA SER A 221 -12.65 1.70 1.18
C SER A 221 -11.19 1.97 1.51
N LEU A 222 -10.90 3.14 2.07
CA LEU A 222 -9.59 3.51 2.58
C LEU A 222 -9.79 4.47 3.75
N GLU A 223 -9.32 4.07 4.93
CA GLU A 223 -9.41 4.85 6.15
C GLU A 223 -8.02 4.96 6.80
N LEU A 224 -7.61 6.19 7.08
CA LEU A 224 -6.35 6.53 7.76
C LEU A 224 -6.68 7.30 9.04
N LEU A 225 -6.43 6.70 10.21
CA LEU A 225 -6.80 7.26 11.51
C LEU A 225 -5.60 7.38 12.44
N HIS A 226 -5.57 8.47 13.21
CA HIS A 226 -4.67 8.64 14.34
C HIS A 226 -5.46 9.26 15.52
N TYR A 227 -5.50 8.60 16.68
CA TYR A 227 -6.24 9.07 17.85
C TYR A 227 -5.64 8.61 19.17
#